data_AF-A0A9W8Y5Q9-F1
#
_entry.id   AF-A0A9W8Y5Q9-F1
#
_cell.length_a   1.000
_cell.length_b   1.000
_cell.length_c   1.000
_cell.angle_alpha   90.00
_cell.angle_beta   90.00
_cell.angle_gamma   90.00
#
_symmetry.space_group_name_H-M   'P 1'
#
loop_
_entity.id
_entity.type
_entity.pdbx_description
1 polymer ?
#
loop_
_entity_poly.entity_id
_entity_poly.type
_entity_poly.pdbx_seq_one_letter_code
_entity_poly.pdbx_strand_id
1 'polypeptide(L)'
;MAPMSTADAELLLAGQIAQLKAHSSIVVQNVVREAVQILGGIGLTRGGRGARVERVWRDVKAIAVPGGSEEIMLDFSIKRAIRVHRVLQNKEKVSHKL
;
A
#
# COMPACT_ATOMS: atom_id res chain seq x y z
N MET A 1 -0.64 11.34 -25.63
CA MET A 1 -1.37 10.47 -24.67
C MET A 1 -2.36 11.36 -23.95
N ALA A 2 -3.66 11.20 -24.18
CA ALA A 2 -4.65 12.04 -23.51
C ALA A 2 -4.70 11.66 -22.00
N PRO A 3 -4.78 12.65 -21.08
CA PRO A 3 -4.89 12.35 -19.67
C PRO A 3 -6.21 11.61 -19.39
N MET A 4 -6.13 10.57 -18.55
CA MET A 4 -7.32 9.87 -18.06
C MET A 4 -8.24 10.85 -17.31
N SER A 5 -9.55 10.68 -17.44
CA SER A 5 -10.48 11.46 -16.63
C SER A 5 -10.28 11.13 -15.15
N THR A 6 -10.57 12.10 -14.28
CA THR A 6 -10.46 11.90 -12.83
C THR A 6 -11.36 10.75 -12.35
N ALA A 7 -12.57 10.64 -12.91
CA ALA A 7 -13.51 9.57 -12.60
C ALA A 7 -12.98 8.19 -13.03
N ASP A 8 -12.35 8.08 -14.20
CA ASP A 8 -11.75 6.82 -14.66
C ASP A 8 -10.52 6.46 -13.82
N ALA A 9 -9.72 7.45 -13.43
CA ALA A 9 -8.57 7.26 -12.54
C ALA A 9 -9.00 6.74 -11.16
N GLU A 10 -10.02 7.35 -10.55
CA GLU A 10 -10.56 6.87 -9.28
C GLU A 10 -11.17 5.47 -9.38
N LEU A 11 -11.84 5.16 -10.49
CA LEU A 11 -12.41 3.83 -10.69
C LEU A 11 -11.31 2.78 -10.78
N LEU A 12 -10.31 2.99 -11.64
CA LEU A 12 -9.33 1.96 -12.00
C LEU A 12 -8.15 1.88 -11.01
N LEU A 13 -7.66 3.03 -10.50
CA LEU A 13 -6.40 3.09 -9.78
C LEU A 13 -6.56 3.08 -8.25
N ALA A 14 -7.68 3.54 -7.71
CA ALA A 14 -7.83 3.71 -6.25
C ALA A 14 -7.59 2.41 -5.47
N GLY A 15 -8.10 1.28 -5.97
CA GLY A 15 -7.89 -0.03 -5.33
C GLY A 15 -6.43 -0.48 -5.39
N GLN A 16 -5.77 -0.31 -6.54
CA GLN A 16 -4.37 -0.68 -6.73
C GLN A 16 -3.43 0.17 -5.88
N ILE A 17 -3.68 1.48 -5.77
CA ILE A 17 -2.91 2.41 -4.95
C ILE A 17 -3.03 2.05 -3.47
N ALA A 18 -4.24 1.74 -3.00
CA ALA A 18 -4.45 1.29 -1.61
C ALA A 18 -3.68 -0.01 -1.31
N GLN A 19 -3.74 -1.00 -2.21
CA GLN A 19 -2.98 -2.23 -2.08
C GLN A 19 -1.47 -1.97 -2.05
N LEU A 20 -0.97 -1.11 -2.94
CA LEU A 20 0.45 -0.76 -2.99
C LEU A 20 0.91 -0.08 -1.68
N LYS A 21 0.12 0.85 -1.14
CA LYS A 21 0.41 1.51 0.13
C LYS A 21 0.48 0.52 1.28
N ALA A 22 -0.50 -0.39 1.37
CA ALA A 22 -0.52 -1.43 2.40
C ALA A 22 0.71 -2.35 2.27
N HIS A 23 0.97 -2.85 1.07
CA HIS A 23 2.07 -3.76 0.81
C HIS A 23 3.43 -3.13 1.13
N SER A 24 3.65 -1.89 0.71
CA SER A 24 4.90 -1.16 0.98
C SER A 24 5.14 -1.00 2.49
N SER A 25 4.07 -0.75 3.25
CA SER A 25 4.13 -0.62 4.71
C SER A 25 4.47 -1.95 5.40
N ILE A 26 3.89 -3.07 4.92
CA ILE A 26 4.20 -4.43 5.41
C ILE A 26 5.66 -4.78 5.13
N VAL A 27 6.13 -4.49 3.92
CA VAL A 27 7.51 -4.77 3.50
C VAL A 27 8.49 -4.00 4.39
N VAL A 28 8.28 -2.71 4.62
CA VAL A 28 9.21 -1.91 5.43
C VAL A 28 9.27 -2.39 6.88
N GLN A 29 8.15 -2.85 7.44
CA GLN A 29 8.09 -3.46 8.78
C GLN A 29 8.90 -4.75 8.87
N ASN A 30 8.77 -5.62 7.88
CA ASN A 30 9.52 -6.86 7.84
C ASN A 30 11.02 -6.57 7.66
N VAL A 31 11.38 -5.72 6.70
CA VAL A 31 12.78 -5.37 6.43
C VAL A 31 13.44 -4.73 7.64
N VAL A 32 12.78 -3.79 8.31
CA VAL A 32 13.39 -3.14 9.48
C VAL A 32 13.50 -4.09 10.67
N ARG A 33 12.54 -5.00 10.86
CA ARG A 33 12.62 -6.05 11.87
C ARG A 33 13.84 -6.94 11.65
N GLU A 34 14.03 -7.44 10.42
CA GLU A 34 15.19 -8.28 10.10
C GLU A 34 16.52 -7.50 10.18
N ALA A 35 16.54 -6.23 9.77
CA ALA A 35 17.72 -5.38 9.88
C ALA A 35 18.16 -5.15 11.33
N VAL A 36 17.20 -4.96 12.25
CA VAL A 36 17.50 -4.87 13.69
C VAL A 36 18.08 -6.19 14.20
N GLN A 37 17.50 -7.34 13.79
CA GLN A 37 17.97 -8.65 14.21
C GLN A 37 19.41 -8.94 13.75
N ILE A 38 19.76 -8.56 12.52
CA ILE A 38 21.13 -8.72 11.98
C ILE A 38 22.14 -7.84 12.72
N LEU A 39 21.76 -6.59 13.05
CA LEU A 39 22.64 -5.64 13.72
C LEU A 39 22.74 -5.86 15.24
N GLY A 40 21.86 -6.69 15.82
CA GLY A 40 21.78 -6.91 17.26
C GLY A 40 21.50 -5.61 18.02
N GLY A 41 22.14 -5.43 19.17
CA GLY A 41 21.95 -4.24 20.03
C GLY A 41 22.29 -2.90 19.34
N ILE A 42 23.14 -2.91 18.31
CA ILE A 42 23.49 -1.70 17.54
C ILE A 42 22.28 -1.21 16.72
N GLY A 43 21.39 -2.12 16.30
CA GLY A 43 20.16 -1.78 15.57
C GLY A 43 19.11 -1.07 16.42
N LEU A 44 19.23 -1.11 17.75
CA LEU A 44 18.34 -0.44 18.71
C LEU A 44 18.98 0.80 19.35
N THR A 45 20.28 0.98 19.18
CA THR A 45 21.01 2.07 19.84
C THR A 45 20.91 3.35 19.02
N ARG A 46 20.53 4.45 19.67
CA ARG A 46 20.49 5.78 19.03
C ARG A 46 21.90 6.24 18.66
N GLY A 47 22.08 6.62 17.40
CA GLY A 47 23.38 7.08 16.89
C GLY A 47 24.28 5.94 16.39
N GLY A 48 25.51 6.27 16.03
CA GLY A 48 26.49 5.29 15.52
C GLY A 48 26.10 4.65 14.19
N ARG A 49 26.64 3.44 13.94
CA ARG A 49 26.50 2.72 12.65
C ARG A 49 25.07 2.22 12.38
N GLY A 50 24.30 1.94 13.43
CA GLY A 50 22.91 1.44 13.34
C GLY A 50 21.84 2.54 13.29
N ALA A 51 22.21 3.82 13.41
CA ALA A 51 21.27 4.94 13.58
C ALA A 51 20.17 5.03 12.52
N ARG A 52 20.46 4.61 11.28
CA ARG A 52 19.47 4.62 10.19
C ARG A 52 18.39 3.57 10.40
N VAL A 53 18.78 2.35 10.78
CA VAL A 53 17.86 1.24 11.04
C VAL A 53 17.03 1.53 12.28
N GLU A 54 17.66 2.01 13.36
CA GLU A 54 16.98 2.42 14.60
C GLU A 54 15.91 3.49 14.33
N ARG A 55 16.22 4.48 13.50
CA ARG A 55 15.27 5.54 13.14
C ARG A 55 14.07 4.98 12.39
N VAL A 56 14.30 4.20 11.35
CA VAL A 56 13.21 3.58 10.58
C VAL A 56 12.37 2.67 11.48
N TRP A 57 12.99 1.96 12.43
CA TRP A 57 12.28 1.08 13.34
C TRP A 57 11.30 1.84 14.24
N ARG A 58 11.71 3.00 14.78
CA ARG A 58 10.81 3.88 15.54
C ARG A 58 9.71 4.50 14.66
N ASP A 59 10.07 4.91 13.45
CA ASP A 59 9.16 5.66 12.58
C ASP A 59 8.23 4.73 11.78
N VAL A 60 8.42 3.40 11.87
CA VAL A 60 7.72 2.41 11.04
C VAL A 60 6.20 2.50 11.14
N LYS A 61 5.66 2.76 12.33
CA LYS A 61 4.22 2.93 12.54
C LYS A 61 3.71 4.30 12.09
N ALA A 62 4.56 5.32 12.13
CA ALA A 62 4.25 6.62 11.56
C ALA A 62 4.20 6.58 10.02
N ILE A 63 4.85 5.61 9.38
CA ILE A 63 4.72 5.36 7.93
C ILE A 63 3.49 4.50 7.64
N ALA A 64 3.24 3.47 8.45
CA ALA A 64 2.22 2.46 8.19
C ALA A 64 0.78 2.90 8.48
N VAL A 65 0.54 3.72 9.50
CA VAL A 65 -0.83 4.01 9.99
C VAL A 65 -1.50 5.20 9.28
N PRO A 66 -0.82 6.34 9.02
CA PRO A 66 -1.47 7.50 8.42
C PRO A 66 -2.06 7.22 7.04
N GLY A 67 -3.19 7.87 6.75
CA GLY A 67 -3.93 7.65 5.51
C GLY A 67 -4.77 6.36 5.50
N GLY A 68 -4.66 5.52 6.54
CA GLY A 68 -5.46 4.30 6.79
C GLY A 68 -4.57 3.08 7.04
N SER A 69 -4.92 2.23 8.01
CA SER A 69 -4.08 1.08 8.39
C SER A 69 -4.00 0.00 7.31
N GLU A 70 -3.10 -0.97 7.45
CA GLU A 70 -2.92 -2.02 6.45
C GLU A 70 -4.19 -2.81 6.18
N GLU A 71 -4.92 -3.17 7.23
CA GLU A 71 -6.15 -3.95 7.13
C GLU A 71 -7.23 -3.17 6.37
N ILE A 72 -7.34 -1.87 6.65
CA ILE A 72 -8.33 -0.99 6.01
C ILE A 72 -8.00 -0.78 4.54
N MET A 73 -6.71 -0.60 4.20
CA MET A 73 -6.27 -0.43 2.82
C MET A 73 -6.45 -1.70 1.99
N LEU A 74 -6.17 -2.87 2.58
CA LEU A 74 -6.39 -4.16 1.93
C LEU A 74 -7.88 -4.41 1.71
N ASP A 75 -8.73 -4.18 2.70
CA ASP A 75 -10.19 -4.29 2.55
C ASP A 75 -10.72 -3.33 1.47
N PHE A 76 -10.29 -2.07 1.49
CA PHE A 76 -10.66 -1.09 0.46
C PHE A 76 -10.22 -1.53 -0.94
N SER A 77 -9.02 -2.10 -1.08
CA SER A 77 -8.51 -2.59 -2.37
C SER A 77 -9.39 -3.70 -2.96
N ILE A 78 -9.81 -4.66 -2.13
CA ILE A 78 -10.68 -5.77 -2.53
C ILE A 78 -12.07 -5.25 -2.92
N LYS A 79 -12.65 -4.37 -2.10
CA LYS A 79 -13.95 -3.75 -2.41
C LYS A 79 -13.92 -2.99 -3.72
N ARG A 80 -12.83 -2.26 -4.00
CA ARG A 80 -12.65 -1.55 -5.27
C ARG A 80 -12.46 -2.51 -6.44
N ALA A 81 -11.68 -3.57 -6.29
CA ALA A 81 -11.49 -4.58 -7.33
C ALA A 81 -12.82 -5.23 -7.76
N ILE A 82 -13.67 -5.61 -6.79
CA ILE A 82 -15.01 -6.18 -7.07
C ILE A 82 -15.89 -5.16 -7.81
N ARG A 83 -15.86 -3.89 -7.38
CA ARG A 83 -16.63 -2.81 -8.04
C ARG A 83 -16.19 -2.61 -9.49
N VAL A 84 -14.89 -2.53 -9.74
CA VAL A 84 -14.33 -2.38 -11.09
C VAL A 84 -14.75 -3.55 -11.97
N HIS A 85 -14.58 -4.79 -11.48
CA HIS A 85 -14.98 -5.98 -12.21
C HIS A 85 -16.46 -5.95 -12.62
N ARG A 86 -17.36 -5.60 -11.70
CA ARG A 86 -18.80 -5.46 -12.00
C ARG A 86 -19.08 -4.40 -13.07
N VAL A 87 -18.41 -3.25 -13.00
CA VAL A 87 -18.61 -2.16 -13.98
C VAL A 87 -18.13 -2.58 -15.38
N LEU A 88 -16.99 -3.25 -15.47
CA LEU A 88 -16.45 -3.74 -16.74
C LEU A 88 -17.34 -4.81 -17.37
N GLN A 89 -17.80 -5.80 -16.58
CA GLN A 89 -18.74 -6.82 -17.05
C GLN A 89 -20.06 -6.23 -17.56
N ASN A 90 -20.57 -5.19 -16.91
CA ASN A 90 -21.81 -4.54 -17.35
C ASN A 90 -21.62 -3.76 -18.66
N LYS A 91 -20.44 -3.16 -18.89
CA LYS A 91 -20.13 -2.51 -20.17
C LYS A 91 -20.07 -3.52 -21.32
N GLU A 92 -19.47 -4.69 -21.11
CA GLU A 92 -19.41 -5.76 -22.13
C GLU A 92 -20.79 -6.28 -22.52
N LYS A 93 -21.67 -6.51 -21.55
CA LYS A 93 -23.05 -6.97 -21.80
C LYS A 93 -23.90 -5.98 -22.60
N VAL A 94 -23.67 -4.68 -22.42
CA VAL A 94 -24.36 -3.63 -23.19
C VAL A 94 -23.85 -3.59 -24.63
N SER A 95 -22.54 -3.74 -24.84
CA SER A 95 -21.93 -3.73 -26.17
C SER A 95 -22.36 -4.91 -27.05
N HIS A 96 -22.70 -6.06 -26.47
CA HIS A 96 -23.19 -7.23 -27.20
C HIS A 96 -24.70 -7.24 -27.48
N LYS A 97 -25.46 -6.29 -26.93
CA LYS A 97 -26.92 -6.17 -27.14
C LYS A 97 -27.31 -5.14 -28.21
N LEU A 98 -26.33 -4.45 -28.78
CA LEU A 98 -26.45 -3.55 -29.93
C LEU A 98 -25.94 -4.28 -31.18
#